data_AF-A0A2V8SJN7-F1
#
_entry.id   AF-A0A2V8SJN7-F1
#
_cell.length_a   1.000
_cell.length_b   1.000
_cell.length_c   1.000
_cell.angle_alpha   90.00
_cell.angle_beta   90.00
_cell.angle_gamma   90.00
#
_symmetry.space_group_name_H-M   'P 1'
#
loop_
_entity.id
_entity.type
_entity.pdbx_description
1 polymer ?
#
loop_
_entity_poly.entity_id
_entity_poly.type
_entity_poly.pdbx_seq_one_letter_code
_entity_poly.pdbx_strand_id
1 'polypeptide(L)'
;VFGLRHPGALTARFSLITYLTPQSTIADAALGFLRHYAANVNPWRLVVAGDPNYDQMAHLLGAELMLAATALLSAVGAWIVLRRGRPGVWWGFVLYGLAVSIVPASLTDEPFHMLHLAPVPVFLIVLTMPALGWLCDGTARRRRALLIVFAAATLAQGASFQWRYAASATSTRRLHLFDAAYERDILTPALNAGSRPVYLSDAPAIPGYIQAYWHATLQGVPVSTFVRLRVETEPPPGAPVITTKDACARCRVVAQNPPYTVYIASP
;
A
#
# COMPACT_ATOMS: atom_id res chain seq x y z
N VAL A 1 22.77 3.47 -12.69
CA VAL A 1 22.40 3.82 -14.10
C VAL A 1 21.00 4.43 -14.20
N PHE A 2 19.94 3.83 -13.65
CA PHE A 2 18.57 4.40 -13.72
C PHE A 2 18.45 5.81 -13.16
N GLY A 3 18.90 6.07 -11.93
CA GLY A 3 18.82 7.41 -11.31
C GLY A 3 19.64 8.50 -12.01
N LEU A 4 20.68 8.13 -12.78
CA LEU A 4 21.45 9.08 -13.60
C LEU A 4 20.72 9.45 -14.90
N ARG A 5 19.96 8.50 -15.46
CA ARG A 5 19.17 8.70 -16.69
C ARG A 5 17.79 9.31 -16.41
N HIS A 6 17.30 9.18 -15.18
CA HIS A 6 16.00 9.68 -14.72
C HIS A 6 16.15 10.37 -13.36
N PRO A 7 16.83 11.54 -13.30
CA PRO A 7 17.03 12.25 -12.05
C PRO A 7 15.67 12.59 -11.42
N GLY A 8 15.54 12.37 -10.12
CA GLY A 8 14.32 12.63 -9.37
C GLY A 8 13.24 11.55 -9.49
N ALA A 9 13.34 10.55 -10.37
CA ALA A 9 12.27 9.56 -10.54
C ALA A 9 12.00 8.72 -9.27
N LEU A 10 13.04 8.42 -8.47
CA LEU A 10 12.89 7.68 -7.21
C LEU A 10 12.35 8.53 -6.07
N THR A 11 12.51 9.85 -6.14
CA THR A 11 12.06 10.79 -5.11
C THR A 11 10.77 11.51 -5.49
N ALA A 12 10.34 11.43 -6.75
CA ALA A 12 9.16 12.10 -7.27
C ALA A 12 7.89 11.72 -6.49
N ARG A 13 7.71 10.43 -6.16
CA ARG A 13 6.57 10.02 -5.34
C ARG A 13 6.69 10.57 -3.92
N PHE A 14 7.89 10.57 -3.33
CA PHE A 14 8.12 11.15 -2.01
C PHE A 14 7.77 12.65 -1.97
N SER A 15 8.12 13.42 -3.01
CA SER A 15 7.75 14.84 -3.10
C SER A 15 6.25 15.10 -3.25
N LEU A 16 5.46 14.09 -3.64
CA LEU A 16 4.00 14.21 -3.74
C LEU A 16 3.28 13.92 -2.43
N ILE A 17 3.88 13.10 -1.56
CA ILE A 17 3.23 12.58 -0.34
C ILE A 17 3.88 13.12 0.93
N THR A 18 4.88 14.00 0.84
CA THR A 18 5.52 14.58 2.02
C THR A 18 4.87 15.90 2.39
N TYR A 19 4.71 16.15 3.70
CA TYR A 19 4.33 17.46 4.20
C TYR A 19 5.51 18.46 4.22
N LEU A 20 6.73 18.00 3.93
CA LEU A 20 7.93 18.82 3.92
C LEU A 20 8.00 19.64 2.62
N THR A 21 7.64 20.91 2.71
CA THR A 21 7.71 21.85 1.59
C THR A 21 8.94 22.76 1.68
N PRO A 22 9.43 23.34 0.57
CA PRO A 22 10.52 24.33 0.60
C PRO A 22 10.25 25.55 1.48
N GLN A 23 8.98 25.82 1.81
CA GLN A 23 8.54 26.94 2.64
C GLN A 23 8.47 26.56 4.14
N SER A 24 8.59 25.28 4.48
CA SER A 24 8.48 24.79 5.85
C SER A 24 9.71 25.20 6.67
N THR A 25 9.50 25.72 7.88
CA THR A 25 10.62 25.96 8.80
C THR A 25 11.11 24.64 9.41
N ILE A 26 12.33 24.63 9.98
CA ILE A 26 12.85 23.46 10.71
C ILE A 26 11.93 23.10 11.89
N ALA A 27 11.33 24.09 12.55
CA ALA A 27 10.42 23.87 13.65
C ALA A 27 9.12 23.19 13.17
N ASP A 28 8.55 23.65 12.05
CA ASP A 28 7.36 23.03 11.45
C ASP A 28 7.64 21.59 11.02
N ALA A 29 8.80 21.35 10.39
CA ALA A 29 9.25 20.02 9.99
C ALA A 29 9.40 19.08 11.20
N ALA A 30 10.04 19.55 12.28
CA ALA A 30 10.23 18.77 13.49
C ALA A 30 8.91 18.46 14.20
N LEU A 31 8.01 19.45 14.32
CA LEU A 31 6.70 19.26 14.92
C LEU A 31 5.81 18.34 14.08
N GLY A 32 5.84 18.50 12.75
CA GLY A 32 5.20 17.60 11.81
C GLY A 32 5.68 16.18 12.01
N PHE A 33 7.01 15.97 12.00
CA PHE A 33 7.60 14.65 12.22
C PHE A 33 7.14 14.01 13.53
N LEU A 34 7.18 14.75 14.64
CA LEU A 34 6.74 14.23 15.95
C LEU A 34 5.26 13.83 15.94
N ARG A 35 4.39 14.62 15.30
CA ARG A 35 2.96 14.32 15.16
C ARG A 35 2.73 13.06 14.32
N HIS A 36 3.37 12.96 13.16
CA HIS A 36 3.25 11.79 12.29
C HIS A 36 3.87 10.54 12.92
N TYR A 37 5.01 10.67 13.61
CA TYR A 37 5.61 9.58 14.39
C TYR A 37 4.68 9.07 15.48
N ALA A 38 4.09 9.97 16.29
CA ALA A 38 3.12 9.57 17.30
C ALA A 38 1.88 8.89 16.68
N ALA A 39 1.38 9.39 15.54
CA ALA A 39 0.27 8.79 14.82
C ALA A 39 0.59 7.39 14.27
N ASN A 40 1.84 7.17 13.85
CA ASN A 40 2.33 5.88 13.35
C ASN A 40 2.59 4.86 14.48
N VAL A 41 2.82 5.32 15.72
CA VAL A 41 2.90 4.47 16.92
C VAL A 41 1.50 4.28 17.51
N ASN A 42 0.61 3.64 16.74
CA ASN A 42 -0.77 3.39 17.17
C ASN A 42 -1.08 1.88 17.24
N PRO A 43 -1.03 1.26 18.44
CA PRO A 43 -1.28 -0.18 18.58
C PRO A 43 -2.74 -0.56 18.27
N TRP A 44 -3.69 0.37 18.45
CA TRP A 44 -5.10 0.13 18.11
C TRP A 44 -5.29 -0.05 16.61
N ARG A 45 -4.60 0.76 15.79
CA ARG A 45 -4.61 0.58 14.33
C ARG A 45 -3.90 -0.68 13.90
N LEU A 46 -2.83 -1.08 14.58
CA LEU A 46 -2.10 -2.30 14.25
C LEU A 46 -2.93 -3.57 14.48
N VAL A 47 -3.69 -3.63 15.57
CA VAL A 47 -4.35 -4.86 16.03
C VAL A 47 -5.87 -4.87 15.79
N VAL A 48 -6.52 -3.71 15.65
CA VAL A 48 -7.99 -3.62 15.59
C VAL A 48 -8.50 -2.83 14.40
N ALA A 49 -8.18 -1.54 14.32
CA ALA A 49 -8.81 -0.64 13.34
C ALA A 49 -8.23 -0.73 11.92
N GLY A 50 -7.01 -1.26 11.78
CA GLY A 50 -6.31 -1.35 10.51
C GLY A 50 -5.75 -0.01 10.01
N ASP A 51 -5.19 -0.07 8.80
CA ASP A 51 -4.68 1.10 8.08
C ASP A 51 -5.89 1.89 7.50
N PRO A 52 -5.97 3.21 7.79
CA PRO A 52 -7.10 4.05 7.41
C PRO A 52 -7.17 4.35 5.91
N ASN A 53 -6.12 4.06 5.14
CA ASN A 53 -6.08 4.33 3.73
C ASN A 53 -7.12 3.45 3.01
N TYR A 54 -8.11 4.12 2.41
CA TYR A 54 -9.22 3.48 1.72
C TYR A 54 -8.78 2.81 0.41
N ASP A 55 -7.70 3.28 -0.19
CA ASP A 55 -7.25 2.82 -1.51
C ASP A 55 -6.08 1.83 -1.44
N GLN A 56 -5.70 1.42 -0.24
CA GLN A 56 -4.61 0.49 -0.03
C GLN A 56 -5.00 -0.94 -0.43
N MET A 57 -4.14 -1.57 -1.25
CA MET A 57 -4.36 -2.93 -1.78
C MET A 57 -3.69 -4.02 -0.95
N ALA A 58 -2.78 -3.65 -0.04
CA ALA A 58 -1.96 -4.58 0.74
C ALA A 58 -2.70 -5.23 1.92
N HIS A 59 -3.88 -4.72 2.30
CA HIS A 59 -4.67 -5.24 3.43
C HIS A 59 -6.18 -5.11 3.18
N LEU A 60 -6.97 -5.69 4.10
CA LEU A 60 -8.42 -5.51 4.11
C LEU A 60 -8.78 -4.28 4.94
N LEU A 61 -9.59 -3.36 4.41
CA LEU A 61 -10.01 -2.19 5.17
C LEU A 61 -10.71 -2.60 6.47
N GLY A 62 -10.33 -1.96 7.57
CA GLY A 62 -10.93 -2.19 8.88
C GLY A 62 -10.62 -3.58 9.43
N ALA A 63 -9.64 -4.28 8.87
CA ALA A 63 -9.10 -5.50 9.45
C ALA A 63 -7.81 -5.20 10.19
N GLU A 64 -7.51 -6.08 11.14
CA GLU A 64 -6.23 -6.17 11.80
C GLU A 64 -5.08 -6.30 10.79
N LEU A 65 -3.97 -5.60 11.06
CA LEU A 65 -2.75 -5.69 10.24
C LEU A 65 -1.74 -6.66 10.86
N MET A 66 -1.89 -6.95 12.15
CA MET A 66 -1.07 -7.89 12.87
C MET A 66 -1.93 -8.69 13.84
N LEU A 67 -1.58 -9.96 14.00
CA LEU A 67 -2.24 -10.84 14.96
C LEU A 67 -2.08 -10.30 16.38
N ALA A 68 -3.17 -10.32 17.16
CA ALA A 68 -3.16 -9.82 18.53
C ALA A 68 -2.20 -10.62 19.42
N ALA A 69 -2.10 -11.93 19.17
CA ALA A 69 -1.12 -12.81 19.81
C ALA A 69 0.32 -12.36 19.55
N THR A 70 0.68 -12.05 18.30
CA THR A 70 2.00 -11.53 17.93
C THR A 70 2.27 -10.19 18.59
N ALA A 71 1.29 -9.29 18.62
CA ALA A 71 1.42 -8.01 19.30
C ALA A 71 1.72 -8.18 20.79
N LEU A 72 0.93 -9.02 21.47
CA LEU A 72 1.11 -9.28 22.90
C LEU A 72 2.46 -9.96 23.20
N LEU A 73 2.85 -10.96 22.42
CA LEU A 73 4.15 -11.64 22.58
C LEU A 73 5.31 -10.68 22.34
N SER A 74 5.21 -9.79 21.35
CA SER A 74 6.23 -8.78 21.06
C SER A 74 6.38 -7.78 22.21
N ALA A 75 5.27 -7.32 22.81
CA ALA A 75 5.28 -6.44 23.99
C ALA A 75 5.89 -7.12 25.22
N VAL A 76 5.53 -8.38 25.48
CA VAL A 76 6.13 -9.18 26.57
C VAL A 76 7.62 -9.40 26.31
N GLY A 77 8.01 -9.71 25.08
CA GLY A 77 9.42 -9.94 24.75
C GLY A 77 10.27 -8.68 24.84
N ALA A 78 9.75 -7.53 24.38
CA ALA A 78 10.36 -6.22 24.59
C ALA A 78 10.52 -5.92 26.09
N TRP A 79 9.49 -6.19 26.90
CA TRP A 79 9.56 -6.01 28.34
C TRP A 79 10.62 -6.92 29.00
N ILE A 80 10.73 -8.19 28.60
CA ILE A 80 11.77 -9.11 29.09
C ILE A 80 13.17 -8.56 28.77
N VAL A 81 13.36 -8.06 27.54
CA VAL A 81 14.63 -7.50 27.09
C VAL A 81 14.99 -6.25 27.89
N LEU A 82 14.04 -5.33 28.06
CA LEU A 82 14.25 -4.06 28.77
C LEU A 82 14.46 -4.27 30.28
N ARG A 83 13.75 -5.22 30.91
CA ARG A 83 13.92 -5.52 32.34
C ARG A 83 15.30 -6.03 32.72
N ARG A 84 16.07 -6.57 31.77
CA ARG A 84 17.45 -7.02 31.99
C ARG A 84 18.45 -5.86 32.14
N GLY A 85 17.99 -4.60 32.02
CA GLY A 85 18.77 -3.38 32.32
C GLY A 85 19.71 -2.96 31.19
N ARG A 86 20.47 -3.89 30.60
CA ARG A 86 21.29 -3.64 29.40
C ARG A 86 20.93 -4.62 28.30
N PRO A 87 20.10 -4.21 27.31
CA PRO A 87 19.90 -5.04 26.13
C PRO A 87 21.27 -5.21 25.46
N GLY A 88 21.73 -6.46 25.31
CA GLY A 88 22.97 -6.73 24.57
C GLY A 88 22.90 -6.15 23.15
N VAL A 89 24.05 -6.06 22.46
CA VAL A 89 24.18 -5.38 21.15
C VAL A 89 23.08 -5.76 20.16
N TRP A 90 22.75 -7.04 20.07
CA TRP A 90 21.66 -7.55 19.23
C TRP A 90 20.29 -6.94 19.57
N TRP A 91 19.91 -6.95 20.85
CA TRP A 91 18.62 -6.42 21.27
C TRP A 91 18.57 -4.89 21.20
N GLY A 92 19.70 -4.23 21.41
CA GLY A 92 19.83 -2.80 21.14
C GLY A 92 19.56 -2.48 19.66
N PHE A 93 20.14 -3.26 18.75
CA PHE A 93 19.87 -3.14 17.31
C PHE A 93 18.40 -3.38 16.97
N VAL A 94 17.75 -4.40 17.54
CA VAL A 94 16.32 -4.69 17.30
C VAL A 94 15.43 -3.54 17.78
N LEU A 95 15.66 -3.02 18.99
CA LEU A 95 14.88 -1.91 19.56
C LEU A 95 15.10 -0.60 18.80
N TYR A 96 16.35 -0.30 18.45
CA TYR A 96 16.69 0.86 17.62
C TYR A 96 16.10 0.74 16.22
N GLY A 97 16.22 -0.42 15.60
CA GLY A 97 15.66 -0.71 14.28
C GLY A 97 14.14 -0.57 14.27
N LEU A 98 13.44 -1.05 15.32
CA LEU A 98 12.00 -0.82 15.48
C LEU A 98 11.67 0.67 15.55
N ALA A 99 12.39 1.46 16.35
CA ALA A 99 12.15 2.90 16.44
C ALA A 99 12.41 3.62 15.10
N VAL A 100 13.52 3.32 14.44
CA VAL A 100 13.89 3.95 13.16
C VAL A 100 13.01 3.49 12.01
N SER A 101 12.45 2.28 12.06
CA SER A 101 11.58 1.75 11.00
C SER A 101 10.30 2.55 10.78
N ILE A 102 9.91 3.38 11.74
CA ILE A 102 8.74 4.26 11.65
C ILE A 102 9.05 5.55 10.87
N VAL A 103 10.33 5.94 10.79
CA VAL A 103 10.79 7.20 10.17
C VAL A 103 10.27 7.39 8.74
N PRO A 104 10.32 6.40 7.82
CA PRO A 104 9.83 6.59 6.46
C PRO A 104 8.36 7.01 6.41
N ALA A 105 7.50 6.36 7.19
CA ALA A 105 6.08 6.70 7.29
C ALA A 105 5.84 8.04 8.01
N SER A 106 6.76 8.48 8.86
CA SER A 106 6.65 9.75 9.59
C SER A 106 7.06 10.98 8.76
N LEU A 107 7.63 10.76 7.58
CA LEU A 107 8.00 11.80 6.63
C LEU A 107 6.92 12.01 5.55
N THR A 108 5.82 11.26 5.61
CA THR A 108 4.69 11.34 4.69
C THR A 108 3.47 11.98 5.36
N ASP A 109 2.57 12.57 4.57
CA ASP A 109 1.32 13.17 5.02
C ASP A 109 0.23 12.13 5.33
N GLU A 110 0.38 10.91 4.82
CA GLU A 110 -0.50 9.76 5.08
C GLU A 110 -0.27 9.20 6.50
N PRO A 111 -1.25 9.32 7.42
CA PRO A 111 -1.12 8.77 8.76
C PRO A 111 -1.31 7.25 8.75
N PHE A 112 -0.36 6.52 9.33
CA PHE A 112 -0.44 5.07 9.54
C PHE A 112 -0.57 4.25 8.24
N HIS A 113 0.33 4.49 7.28
CA HIS A 113 0.38 3.72 6.03
C HIS A 113 1.21 2.44 6.19
N MET A 114 0.58 1.27 6.07
CA MET A 114 1.22 0.00 6.43
C MET A 114 2.39 -0.38 5.50
N LEU A 115 2.34 0.00 4.22
CA LEU A 115 3.46 -0.22 3.29
C LEU A 115 4.70 0.60 3.68
N HIS A 116 4.52 1.83 4.17
CA HIS A 116 5.63 2.64 4.67
C HIS A 116 6.16 2.11 6.01
N LEU A 117 5.31 1.41 6.78
CA LEU A 117 5.63 0.72 8.03
C LEU A 117 6.01 -0.75 7.84
N ALA A 118 6.25 -1.23 6.61
CA ALA A 118 6.53 -2.63 6.32
C ALA A 118 7.68 -3.26 7.16
N PRO A 119 8.74 -2.52 7.58
CA PRO A 119 9.76 -3.11 8.46
C PRO A 119 9.32 -3.26 9.92
N VAL A 120 8.29 -2.54 10.39
CA VAL A 120 7.81 -2.62 11.79
C VAL A 120 7.40 -4.05 12.17
N PRO A 121 6.53 -4.77 11.41
CA PRO A 121 6.21 -6.17 11.68
C PRO A 121 7.43 -7.08 11.80
N VAL A 122 8.49 -6.85 11.02
CA VAL A 122 9.70 -7.67 11.05
C VAL A 122 10.35 -7.60 12.43
N PHE A 123 10.54 -6.41 12.97
CA PHE A 123 11.10 -6.23 14.31
C PHE A 123 10.15 -6.74 15.40
N LEU A 124 8.84 -6.55 15.26
CA LEU A 124 7.86 -7.05 16.21
C LEU A 124 7.84 -8.59 16.26
N ILE A 125 7.97 -9.26 15.12
CA ILE A 125 8.11 -10.72 15.04
C ILE A 125 9.39 -11.17 15.77
N VAL A 126 10.52 -10.51 15.55
CA VAL A 126 11.77 -10.83 16.27
C VAL A 126 11.61 -10.63 17.78
N LEU A 127 10.90 -9.57 18.20
CA LEU A 127 10.61 -9.32 19.61
C LEU A 127 9.67 -10.35 20.26
N THR A 128 9.01 -11.24 19.50
CA THR A 128 8.28 -12.36 20.10
C THR A 128 9.20 -13.42 20.70
N MET A 129 10.45 -13.54 20.21
CA MET A 129 11.36 -14.63 20.56
C MET A 129 11.65 -14.74 22.07
N PRO A 130 11.92 -13.65 22.83
CA PRO A 130 12.15 -13.75 24.27
C PRO A 130 10.92 -14.24 25.03
N ALA A 131 9.71 -13.84 24.62
CA ALA A 131 8.46 -14.29 25.23
C ALA A 131 8.19 -15.76 24.93
N LEU A 132 8.41 -16.18 23.68
CA LEU A 132 8.29 -17.59 23.27
C LEU A 132 9.31 -18.47 24.00
N GLY A 133 10.57 -18.04 24.09
CA GLY A 133 11.60 -18.76 24.87
C GLY A 133 11.17 -18.95 26.33
N TRP A 134 10.68 -17.88 26.97
CA TRP A 134 10.17 -17.97 28.34
C TRP A 134 8.97 -18.93 28.51
N LEU A 135 8.07 -18.97 27.53
CA LEU A 135 6.94 -19.91 27.51
C LEU A 135 7.40 -21.37 27.31
N CYS A 136 8.36 -21.60 26.42
CA CYS A 136 8.86 -22.93 26.07
C CYS A 136 9.77 -23.54 27.13
N ASP A 137 10.62 -22.74 27.80
CA ASP A 137 11.60 -23.22 28.78
C ASP A 137 10.95 -23.71 30.09
N GLY A 138 9.66 -23.46 30.29
CA GLY A 138 8.96 -23.83 31.51
C GLY A 138 8.21 -25.16 31.42
N THR A 139 8.54 -26.09 32.31
CA THR A 139 7.79 -27.36 32.47
C THR A 139 6.46 -27.19 33.20
N ALA A 140 6.19 -26.01 33.76
CA ALA A 140 4.97 -25.72 34.48
C ALA A 140 3.73 -25.87 33.58
N ARG A 141 2.73 -26.64 34.05
CA ARG A 141 1.45 -26.86 33.37
C ARG A 141 0.79 -25.56 32.87
N ARG A 142 0.92 -24.47 33.65
CA ARG A 142 0.40 -23.14 33.30
C ARG A 142 1.05 -22.56 32.03
N ARG A 143 2.36 -22.69 31.83
CA ARG A 143 3.05 -22.14 30.65
C ARG A 143 2.71 -22.93 29.38
N ARG A 144 2.61 -24.25 29.49
CA ARG A 144 2.12 -25.10 28.40
C ARG A 144 0.68 -24.75 28.01
N ALA A 145 -0.20 -24.56 29.01
CA ALA A 145 -1.56 -24.11 28.75
C ALA A 145 -1.60 -22.74 28.05
N LEU A 146 -0.80 -21.77 28.49
CA LEU A 146 -0.68 -20.47 27.83
C LEU A 146 -0.20 -20.60 26.37
N LEU A 147 0.81 -21.42 26.11
CA LEU A 147 1.31 -21.66 24.75
C LEU A 147 0.22 -22.24 23.85
N ILE A 148 -0.55 -23.22 24.34
CA ILE A 148 -1.69 -23.82 23.62
C ILE A 148 -2.74 -22.74 23.34
N VAL A 149 -3.08 -21.91 24.33
CA VAL A 149 -4.04 -20.80 24.16
C VAL A 149 -3.55 -19.81 23.10
N PHE A 150 -2.27 -19.42 23.11
CA PHE A 150 -1.70 -18.52 22.10
C PHE A 150 -1.72 -19.14 20.70
N ALA A 151 -1.38 -20.42 20.58
CA ALA A 151 -1.44 -21.14 19.30
C ALA A 151 -2.89 -21.22 18.78
N ALA A 152 -3.84 -21.60 19.63
CA ALA A 152 -5.25 -21.69 19.27
C ALA A 152 -5.83 -20.31 18.88
N ALA A 153 -5.54 -19.26 19.63
CA ALA A 153 -5.95 -17.89 19.30
C ALA A 153 -5.34 -17.42 17.98
N THR A 154 -4.07 -17.74 17.71
CA THR A 154 -3.40 -17.42 16.44
C THR A 154 -4.09 -18.10 15.26
N LEU A 155 -4.41 -19.39 15.39
CA LEU A 155 -5.11 -20.14 14.35
C LEU A 155 -6.54 -19.62 14.14
N ALA A 156 -7.27 -19.33 15.22
CA ALA A 156 -8.62 -18.78 15.15
C ALA A 156 -8.66 -17.40 14.47
N GLN A 157 -7.73 -16.51 14.84
CA GLN A 157 -7.62 -15.20 14.21
C GLN A 157 -7.20 -15.31 12.74
N GLY A 158 -6.24 -16.19 12.41
CA GLY A 158 -5.86 -16.47 11.03
C GLY A 158 -7.01 -17.00 10.17
N ALA A 159 -7.82 -17.91 10.71
CA ALA A 159 -9.01 -18.44 10.04
C ALA A 159 -10.07 -17.35 9.83
N SER A 160 -10.31 -16.51 10.84
CA SER A 160 -11.21 -15.34 10.73
C SER A 160 -10.77 -14.38 9.64
N PHE A 161 -9.48 -14.04 9.60
CA PHE A 161 -8.91 -13.20 8.55
C PHE A 161 -9.09 -13.81 7.16
N GLN A 162 -8.77 -15.09 6.99
CA GLN A 162 -8.93 -15.77 5.69
C GLN A 162 -10.37 -15.81 5.24
N TRP A 163 -11.32 -16.04 6.17
CA TRP A 163 -12.74 -15.97 5.86
C TRP A 163 -13.18 -14.58 5.42
N ARG A 164 -12.77 -13.51 6.13
CA ARG A 164 -13.03 -12.11 5.74
C ARG A 164 -12.40 -11.76 4.39
N TYR A 165 -11.20 -12.27 4.14
CA TYR A 165 -10.49 -12.07 2.87
C TYR A 165 -11.21 -12.72 1.71
N ALA A 166 -11.68 -13.97 1.87
CA ALA A 166 -12.46 -14.67 0.87
C ALA A 166 -13.81 -13.98 0.63
N ALA A 167 -14.50 -13.59 1.71
CA ALA A 167 -15.78 -12.89 1.64
C ALA A 167 -15.66 -11.52 0.94
N SER A 168 -14.52 -10.84 1.03
CA SER A 168 -14.30 -9.54 0.38
C SER A 168 -13.97 -9.65 -1.11
N ALA A 169 -13.63 -10.84 -1.62
CA ALA A 169 -13.15 -11.05 -2.99
C ALA A 169 -14.12 -10.54 -4.05
N THR A 170 -15.42 -10.66 -3.81
CA THR A 170 -16.49 -10.22 -4.72
C THR A 170 -17.04 -8.84 -4.37
N SER A 171 -16.49 -8.16 -3.37
CA SER A 171 -16.96 -6.82 -3.01
C SER A 171 -16.68 -5.85 -4.15
N THR A 172 -17.68 -5.04 -4.52
CA THR A 172 -17.58 -4.04 -5.60
C THR A 172 -16.35 -3.16 -5.44
N ARG A 173 -16.05 -2.77 -4.20
CA ARG A 173 -14.87 -1.97 -3.87
C ARG A 173 -13.58 -2.68 -4.21
N ARG A 174 -13.40 -3.94 -3.78
CA ARG A 174 -12.16 -4.68 -4.06
C ARG A 174 -12.00 -4.89 -5.56
N LEU A 175 -13.08 -5.24 -6.25
CA LEU A 175 -13.07 -5.36 -7.71
C LEU A 175 -12.69 -4.04 -8.39
N HIS A 176 -13.16 -2.90 -7.87
CA HIS A 176 -12.79 -1.58 -8.35
C HIS A 176 -11.31 -1.25 -8.07
N LEU A 177 -10.82 -1.46 -6.84
CA LEU A 177 -9.42 -1.20 -6.49
C LEU A 177 -8.43 -2.03 -7.32
N PHE A 178 -8.78 -3.27 -7.65
CA PHE A 178 -7.95 -4.13 -8.49
C PHE A 178 -8.22 -3.98 -9.99
N ASP A 179 -8.97 -2.95 -10.40
CA ASP A 179 -9.30 -2.68 -11.80
C ASP A 179 -9.89 -3.91 -12.52
N ALA A 180 -10.64 -4.76 -11.80
CA ALA A 180 -11.06 -6.08 -12.27
C ALA A 180 -11.95 -6.02 -13.53
N ALA A 181 -12.58 -4.87 -13.77
CA ALA A 181 -13.43 -4.64 -14.93
C ALA A 181 -12.74 -3.85 -16.06
N TYR A 182 -11.46 -3.48 -15.90
CA TYR A 182 -10.70 -2.69 -16.89
C TYR A 182 -10.74 -3.31 -18.29
N GLU A 183 -10.52 -4.63 -18.37
CA GLU A 183 -10.52 -5.34 -19.65
C GLU A 183 -11.85 -5.20 -20.40
N ARG A 184 -12.96 -5.43 -19.69
CA ARG A 184 -14.31 -5.43 -20.24
C ARG A 184 -14.82 -4.02 -20.51
N ASP A 185 -14.59 -3.10 -19.58
CA ASP A 185 -15.25 -1.79 -19.57
C ASP A 185 -14.38 -0.69 -20.20
N ILE A 186 -13.06 -0.88 -20.34
CA ILE A 186 -12.12 0.14 -20.84
C ILE A 186 -11.36 -0.37 -22.06
N LEU A 187 -10.61 -1.46 -21.93
CA LEU A 187 -9.75 -1.94 -23.01
C LEU A 187 -10.56 -2.38 -24.23
N THR A 188 -11.58 -3.23 -24.03
CA THR A 188 -12.39 -3.76 -25.12
C THR A 188 -13.12 -2.65 -25.89
N PRO A 189 -13.80 -1.67 -25.25
CA PRO A 189 -14.40 -0.53 -25.96
C PRO A 189 -13.38 0.32 -26.72
N ALA A 190 -12.19 0.55 -26.15
CA ALA A 190 -11.14 1.30 -26.84
C ALA A 190 -10.62 0.56 -28.09
N LEU A 191 -10.48 -0.76 -27.99
CA LEU A 191 -10.11 -1.58 -29.14
C LEU A 191 -11.23 -1.64 -30.19
N ASN A 192 -12.49 -1.60 -29.80
CA ASN A 192 -13.64 -1.65 -30.71
C ASN A 192 -14.03 -0.30 -31.31
N ALA A 193 -13.39 0.80 -30.88
CA ALA A 193 -13.64 2.14 -31.40
C ALA A 193 -13.30 2.34 -32.90
N GLY A 194 -12.70 1.35 -33.56
CA GLY A 194 -12.52 1.28 -35.01
C GLY A 194 -11.27 1.99 -35.55
N SER A 195 -10.72 2.98 -34.83
CA SER A 195 -9.48 3.67 -35.19
C SER A 195 -8.26 3.14 -34.42
N ARG A 196 -7.09 3.22 -35.05
CA ARG A 196 -5.78 2.83 -34.49
C ARG A 196 -4.72 3.87 -34.84
N PRO A 197 -3.71 4.10 -33.99
CA PRO A 197 -3.48 3.49 -32.67
C PRO A 197 -4.43 4.05 -31.58
N VAL A 198 -4.50 3.37 -30.44
CA VAL A 198 -5.18 3.86 -29.22
C VAL A 198 -4.20 4.72 -28.44
N TYR A 199 -4.59 5.96 -28.12
CA TYR A 199 -3.72 6.88 -27.39
C TYR A 199 -3.93 6.76 -25.88
N LEU A 200 -2.83 6.79 -25.12
CA LEU A 200 -2.85 6.71 -23.65
C LEU A 200 -2.47 8.08 -23.10
N SER A 201 -3.40 8.72 -22.38
CA SER A 201 -3.25 10.09 -21.87
C SER A 201 -3.51 10.10 -20.37
N ASP A 202 -2.46 9.96 -19.57
CA ASP A 202 -2.61 9.76 -18.13
C ASP A 202 -2.43 11.06 -17.33
N ALA A 203 -3.13 11.15 -16.20
CA ALA A 203 -2.81 12.10 -15.15
C ALA A 203 -1.45 11.74 -14.53
N PRO A 204 -0.59 12.72 -14.15
CA PRO A 204 0.75 12.44 -13.60
C PRO A 204 0.76 11.47 -12.41
N ALA A 205 -0.27 11.50 -11.57
CA ALA A 205 -0.38 10.68 -10.37
C ALA A 205 -1.07 9.30 -10.62
N ILE A 206 -1.69 9.09 -11.79
CA ILE A 206 -2.50 7.89 -12.08
C ILE A 206 -2.04 7.31 -13.43
N PRO A 207 -0.96 6.48 -13.46
CA PRO A 207 -0.34 5.97 -14.68
C PRO A 207 -1.18 4.85 -15.33
N GLY A 208 -2.31 5.19 -15.92
CA GLY A 208 -3.26 4.24 -16.52
C GLY A 208 -2.71 3.45 -17.71
N TYR A 209 -1.68 3.94 -18.39
CA TYR A 209 -1.00 3.19 -19.44
C TYR A 209 -0.51 1.80 -19.00
N ILE A 210 -0.21 1.62 -17.71
CA ILE A 210 0.27 0.34 -17.16
C ILE A 210 -0.81 -0.74 -17.34
N GLN A 211 -2.07 -0.41 -17.02
CA GLN A 211 -3.18 -1.34 -17.21
C GLN A 211 -3.41 -1.67 -18.68
N ALA A 212 -3.30 -0.66 -19.56
CA ALA A 212 -3.43 -0.87 -21.01
C ALA A 212 -2.40 -1.89 -21.52
N TYR A 213 -1.12 -1.72 -21.16
CA TYR A 213 -0.06 -2.63 -21.58
C TYR A 213 -0.17 -4.02 -20.95
N TRP A 214 -0.51 -4.08 -19.66
CA TRP A 214 -0.69 -5.35 -18.95
C TRP A 214 -1.79 -6.20 -19.59
N HIS A 215 -3.00 -5.64 -19.73
CA HIS A 215 -4.12 -6.37 -20.32
C HIS A 215 -3.95 -6.62 -21.82
N ALA A 216 -3.33 -5.70 -22.57
CA ALA A 216 -2.97 -5.96 -23.96
C ALA A 216 -2.06 -7.18 -24.10
N THR A 217 -1.06 -7.30 -23.22
CA THR A 217 -0.15 -8.45 -23.23
C THR A 217 -0.89 -9.75 -22.91
N LEU A 218 -1.79 -9.74 -21.91
CA LEU A 218 -2.62 -10.89 -21.57
C LEU A 218 -3.54 -11.33 -22.72
N GLN A 219 -4.06 -10.39 -23.51
CA GLN A 219 -4.93 -10.65 -24.65
C GLN A 219 -4.16 -10.91 -25.97
N GLY A 220 -2.83 -10.85 -25.97
CA GLY A 220 -2.02 -11.00 -27.18
C GLY A 220 -2.13 -9.81 -28.17
N VAL A 221 -2.59 -8.65 -27.70
CA VAL A 221 -2.65 -7.41 -28.49
C VAL A 221 -1.25 -6.78 -28.52
N PRO A 222 -0.67 -6.49 -29.71
CA PRO A 222 0.66 -5.87 -29.78
C PRO A 222 0.68 -4.53 -29.06
N VAL A 223 1.69 -4.28 -28.21
CA VAL A 223 1.85 -3.00 -27.50
C VAL A 223 2.02 -1.81 -28.45
N SER A 224 2.45 -2.04 -29.71
CA SER A 224 2.49 -1.04 -30.78
C SER A 224 1.12 -0.52 -31.20
N THR A 225 0.04 -1.17 -30.77
CA THR A 225 -1.35 -0.71 -30.92
C THR A 225 -1.59 0.57 -30.13
N PHE A 226 -0.74 0.85 -29.14
CA PHE A 226 -0.90 1.95 -28.21
C PHE A 226 0.20 3.00 -28.36
N VAL A 227 -0.16 4.27 -28.20
CA VAL A 227 0.78 5.38 -28.19
C VAL A 227 0.61 6.17 -26.91
N ARG A 228 1.63 6.17 -26.05
CA ARG A 228 1.65 6.97 -24.83
C ARG A 228 1.93 8.43 -25.16
N LEU A 229 0.99 9.30 -24.81
CA LEU A 229 1.13 10.74 -24.91
C LEU A 229 1.87 11.30 -23.69
N ARG A 230 2.55 12.43 -23.88
CA ARG A 230 3.04 13.24 -22.76
C ARG A 230 1.87 13.96 -22.11
N VAL A 231 2.05 14.41 -20.87
CA VAL A 231 0.99 15.07 -20.09
C VAL A 231 0.40 16.27 -20.83
N GLU A 232 1.24 17.07 -21.50
CA GLU A 232 0.81 18.28 -22.22
C GLU A 232 0.41 18.03 -23.69
N THR A 233 0.46 16.78 -24.17
CA THR A 233 0.18 16.48 -25.58
C THR A 233 -1.28 16.12 -25.78
N GLU A 234 -1.95 16.84 -26.68
CA GLU A 234 -3.31 16.55 -27.09
C GLU A 234 -3.36 15.34 -28.03
N PRO A 235 -4.40 14.50 -27.92
CA PRO A 235 -4.61 13.38 -28.84
C PRO A 235 -5.05 13.89 -30.22
N PRO A 236 -4.70 13.18 -31.32
CA PRO A 236 -5.16 13.54 -32.64
C PRO A 236 -6.70 13.46 -32.77
N PRO A 237 -7.32 14.37 -33.55
CA PRO A 237 -8.74 14.31 -33.91
C PRO A 237 -9.22 12.92 -34.36
N GLY A 238 -10.37 12.48 -33.82
CA GLY A 238 -11.01 11.21 -34.17
C GLY A 238 -10.30 9.96 -33.63
N ALA A 239 -9.19 10.11 -32.91
CA ALA A 239 -8.48 8.99 -32.33
C ALA A 239 -9.16 8.48 -31.05
N PRO A 240 -9.09 7.17 -30.76
CA PRO A 240 -9.56 6.62 -29.50
C PRO A 240 -8.51 6.87 -28.41
N VAL A 241 -8.96 7.34 -27.26
CA VAL A 241 -8.10 7.69 -26.14
C VAL A 241 -8.57 6.99 -24.89
N ILE A 242 -7.64 6.31 -24.20
CA ILE A 242 -7.81 5.88 -22.81
C ILE A 242 -7.14 6.94 -21.94
N THR A 243 -7.89 7.52 -21.01
CA THR A 243 -7.41 8.59 -20.13
C THR A 243 -7.69 8.30 -18.67
N THR A 244 -6.80 8.79 -17.81
CA THR A 244 -7.05 8.96 -16.35
C THR A 244 -7.12 10.43 -15.95
N LYS A 245 -6.99 11.36 -16.90
CA LYS A 245 -7.28 12.79 -16.72
C LYS A 245 -8.79 13.02 -16.64
N ASP A 246 -9.18 14.15 -16.05
CA ASP A 246 -10.58 14.58 -15.95
C ASP A 246 -11.31 14.56 -17.30
N ALA A 247 -12.63 14.40 -17.23
CA ALA A 247 -13.50 14.24 -18.40
C ALA A 247 -13.29 15.37 -19.40
N CYS A 248 -12.92 15.00 -20.63
CA CYS A 248 -12.81 15.95 -21.74
C CYS A 248 -14.18 16.59 -22.02
N ALA A 249 -14.28 17.90 -21.79
CA ALA A 249 -15.54 18.66 -21.86
C ALA A 249 -16.23 18.65 -23.24
N ARG A 250 -15.50 18.29 -24.32
CA ARG A 250 -16.03 18.27 -25.69
C ARG A 250 -15.87 16.93 -26.40
N CYS A 251 -15.43 15.87 -25.72
CA CYS A 251 -15.17 14.59 -26.36
C CYS A 251 -16.38 13.66 -26.33
N ARG A 252 -16.47 12.75 -27.32
CA ARG A 252 -17.47 11.69 -27.31
C ARG A 252 -16.99 10.54 -26.42
N VAL A 253 -17.51 10.46 -25.20
CA VAL A 253 -17.24 9.34 -24.29
C VAL A 253 -17.83 8.05 -24.86
N VAL A 254 -17.00 7.01 -24.94
CA VAL A 254 -17.37 5.67 -25.43
C VAL A 254 -17.66 4.75 -24.26
N ALA A 255 -16.83 4.81 -23.21
CA ALA A 255 -16.99 4.01 -22.00
C ALA A 255 -16.31 4.71 -20.82
N GLN A 256 -16.75 4.38 -19.61
CA GLN A 256 -16.20 4.95 -18.38
C GLN A 256 -16.27 3.94 -17.24
N ASN A 257 -15.16 3.81 -16.52
CA ASN A 257 -15.05 3.09 -15.27
C ASN A 257 -13.91 3.75 -14.48
N PRO A 258 -14.23 4.63 -13.50
CA PRO A 258 -13.23 5.44 -12.82
C PRO A 258 -12.04 4.58 -12.31
N PRO A 259 -10.80 5.11 -12.35
CA PRO A 259 -10.41 6.44 -12.84
C PRO A 259 -10.31 6.52 -14.37
N TYR A 260 -10.66 5.47 -15.11
CA TYR A 260 -10.46 5.40 -16.56
C TYR A 260 -11.68 5.89 -17.35
N THR A 261 -11.40 6.60 -18.42
CA THR A 261 -12.39 6.97 -19.42
C THR A 261 -11.86 6.65 -20.81
N VAL A 262 -12.74 6.13 -21.66
CA VAL A 262 -12.48 5.97 -23.10
C VAL A 262 -13.29 7.00 -23.84
N TYR A 263 -12.64 7.79 -24.70
CA TYR A 263 -13.32 8.76 -25.54
C TYR A 263 -12.74 8.81 -26.96
N ILE A 264 -13.50 9.37 -27.89
CA ILE A 264 -13.01 9.76 -29.20
C ILE A 264 -12.67 11.25 -29.16
N ALA A 265 -11.41 11.58 -29.48
CA ALA A 265 -10.95 12.96 -29.52
C ALA A 265 -11.77 13.73 -30.54
N SER A 266 -12.26 14.91 -30.15
CA SER A 266 -13.04 15.74 -31.05
C SER A 266 -12.17 16.36 -32.14
N PRO A 267 -12.75 16.62 -33.33
CA PRO A 267 -12.08 17.38 -34.36
C PRO A 267 -11.79 18.81 -33.95
#